data_AF-A0A497BFJ0-F1
#
_entry.id   AF-A0A497BFJ0-F1
#
_cell.length_a   1.000
_cell.length_b   1.000
_cell.length_c   1.000
_cell.angle_alpha   90.00
_cell.angle_beta   90.00
_cell.angle_gamma   90.00
#
_symmetry.space_group_name_H-M   'P 1'
#
loop_
_entity.id
_entity.type
_entity.pdbx_description
1 polymer ?
#
loop_
_entity_poly.entity_id
_entity_poly.type
_entity_poly.pdbx_seq_one_letter_code
_entity_poly.pdbx_strand_id
1 'polypeptide(L)'
;MIACPWCGTHYATFRNNCKNCGGPLPPLPEDAAAPPPIPDLAEPPPTPRAFKGSFVWRKLGSDGWSIVAFVFLLLGFIFTLVGIPLTFVFLAGIPFALLGLAFLGAGIPILIWRYQKAQQTLNVLRIGEPALGVIVDVTQNYNVTVNGRHPWAIHYSFQIDDQGYDGETTTLRPVGFTHQQGQPTYILYLKSDPAQNTIYPPVM
;
A
#
# COMPACT_ATOMS: atom_id res chain seq x y z
N MET A 1 -3.23 2.45 25.77
CA MET A 1 -2.22 2.06 24.76
C MET A 1 -2.67 2.59 23.41
N ILE A 2 -1.78 3.24 22.63
CA ILE A 2 -2.14 3.86 21.34
C ILE A 2 -1.58 2.97 20.24
N ALA A 3 -2.46 2.35 19.46
CA ALA A 3 -2.06 1.52 18.34
C ALA A 3 -1.90 2.39 17.09
N CYS A 4 -0.76 2.25 16.40
CA CYS A 4 -0.55 2.89 15.13
C CYS A 4 -1.51 2.29 14.07
N PRO A 5 -2.43 3.09 13.49
CA PRO A 5 -3.35 2.60 12.47
C PRO A 5 -2.68 2.29 11.13
N TRP A 6 -1.39 2.63 10.93
CA TRP A 6 -0.66 2.27 9.71
C TRP A 6 0.09 0.95 9.82
N CYS A 7 0.78 0.70 10.94
CA CYS A 7 1.68 -0.44 11.07
C CYS A 7 1.39 -1.33 12.29
N GLY A 8 0.35 -1.01 13.07
CA GLY A 8 -0.05 -1.79 14.24
C GLY A 8 0.96 -1.73 15.40
N THR A 9 1.96 -0.85 15.35
CA THR A 9 2.89 -0.68 16.47
C THR A 9 2.19 0.03 17.63
N HIS A 10 2.28 -0.53 18.83
CA HIS A 10 1.68 0.02 20.02
C HIS A 10 2.64 0.96 20.76
N TYR A 11 2.11 2.06 21.28
CA TYR A 11 2.85 3.02 22.09
C TYR A 11 2.18 3.18 23.45
N ALA A 12 3.01 3.24 24.50
CA ALA A 12 2.55 3.56 25.86
C ALA A 12 2.28 5.06 26.03
N THR A 13 3.05 5.92 25.35
CA THR A 13 2.93 7.39 25.37
C THR A 13 2.52 7.93 24.01
N PHE A 14 1.62 8.90 23.98
CA PHE A 14 1.23 9.59 22.74
C PHE A 14 2.43 10.27 22.06
N ARG A 15 2.40 10.28 20.73
CA ARG A 15 3.36 10.92 19.84
C ARG A 15 2.59 11.33 18.59
N ASN A 16 3.05 12.34 17.86
CA ASN A 16 2.35 12.80 16.64
C ASN A 16 2.56 11.84 15.46
N ASN A 17 3.68 11.12 15.43
CA ASN A 17 3.99 10.16 14.36
C ASN A 17 4.49 8.83 14.91
N CYS A 18 4.16 7.75 14.20
CA CYS A 18 4.65 6.41 14.48
C CYS A 18 6.14 6.29 14.16
N LYS A 19 6.97 5.88 15.13
CA LYS A 19 8.40 5.61 14.92
C LYS A 19 8.69 4.50 13.91
N ASN A 20 7.76 3.56 13.70
CA ASN A 20 8.00 2.40 12.83
C ASN A 20 7.72 2.72 11.35
N CYS A 21 6.57 3.32 11.04
CA CYS A 21 6.19 3.62 9.65
C CYS A 21 6.20 5.11 9.28
N GLY A 22 6.24 6.02 10.25
CA GLY A 22 6.22 7.48 10.03
C GLY A 22 4.82 8.12 9.93
N GLY A 23 3.75 7.32 9.88
CA GLY A 23 2.39 7.88 9.74
C GLY A 23 1.86 8.61 11.01
N PRO A 24 0.83 9.48 10.86
CA PRO A 24 0.35 10.46 11.87
C PRO A 24 -0.64 9.92 12.93
N LEU A 25 -0.22 9.61 14.16
CA LEU A 25 -1.04 8.97 15.23
C LEU A 25 -2.33 9.74 15.56
N PRO A 26 -3.49 9.05 15.74
CA PRO A 26 -4.75 9.71 16.07
C PRO A 26 -4.66 10.40 17.44
N PRO A 27 -5.28 11.58 17.61
CA PRO A 27 -5.26 12.33 18.88
C PRO A 27 -5.92 11.53 20.02
N LEU A 28 -5.60 11.89 21.27
CA LEU A 28 -6.15 11.23 22.45
C LEU A 28 -7.65 11.57 22.62
N PRO A 29 -8.47 10.66 23.19
CA PRO A 29 -9.91 10.90 23.39
C PRO A 29 -10.23 12.09 24.29
N GLU A 30 -9.33 12.48 25.19
CA GLU A 30 -9.51 13.65 26.07
C GLU A 30 -9.40 14.98 25.31
N ASP A 31 -8.72 14.99 24.15
CA ASP A 31 -8.67 16.11 23.22
C ASP A 31 -9.86 16.09 22.23
N ALA A 32 -10.71 15.06 22.27
CA ALA A 32 -11.89 14.89 21.42
C ALA A 32 -13.17 15.51 22.04
N ALA A 33 -13.02 16.64 22.74
CA ALA A 33 -14.14 17.35 23.33
C ALA A 33 -15.00 17.99 22.20
N ALA A 34 -16.19 17.40 22.01
CA ALA A 34 -17.22 17.69 21.02
C ALA A 34 -16.91 17.22 19.57
N PRO A 35 -17.87 16.53 18.91
CA PRO A 35 -17.74 16.24 17.47
C PRO A 35 -17.70 17.57 16.71
N PRO A 36 -16.63 17.87 15.95
CA PRO A 36 -16.54 19.10 15.19
C PRO A 36 -17.67 19.14 14.14
N PRO A 37 -18.39 20.28 14.01
CA PRO A 37 -19.30 20.49 12.91
C PRO A 37 -18.47 20.68 11.64
N ILE A 38 -18.61 19.76 10.68
CA ILE A 38 -17.74 19.57 9.50
C ILE A 38 -16.39 18.97 9.92
N PRO A 39 -15.91 17.85 9.35
CA PRO A 39 -14.66 17.25 9.78
C PRO A 39 -13.53 18.25 9.51
N ASP A 40 -12.92 18.78 10.57
CA ASP A 40 -11.57 19.36 10.52
C ASP A 40 -10.64 18.27 9.96
N LEU A 41 -10.54 18.21 8.64
CA LEU A 41 -9.62 17.31 7.97
C LEU A 41 -8.23 17.76 8.38
N ALA A 42 -7.54 16.92 9.15
CA ALA A 42 -6.17 17.19 9.53
C ALA A 42 -5.33 17.36 8.26
N GLU A 43 -4.88 18.59 8.00
CA GLU A 43 -4.02 18.88 6.87
C GLU A 43 -2.77 17.98 6.91
N PRO A 44 -2.34 17.44 5.77
CA PRO A 44 -1.11 16.68 5.71
C PRO A 44 0.06 17.56 6.15
N PRO A 45 1.03 17.03 6.94
CA PRO A 45 2.20 17.81 7.33
C PRO A 45 2.97 18.27 6.09
N PRO A 46 3.74 19.37 6.20
CA PRO A 46 4.50 19.92 5.10
C PRO A 46 5.47 18.87 4.53
N THR A 47 5.74 18.98 3.24
CA THR A 47 6.74 18.15 2.57
C THR A 47 8.16 18.63 2.94
N PRO A 48 9.15 17.74 3.06
CA PRO A 48 9.06 16.29 2.96
C PRO A 48 8.53 15.62 4.25
N ARG A 49 7.48 14.78 4.11
CA ARG A 49 6.87 14.05 5.22
C ARG A 49 7.75 12.87 5.65
N ALA A 50 7.78 12.60 6.96
CA ALA A 50 8.68 11.63 7.58
C ALA A 50 8.29 10.13 7.40
N PHE A 51 7.84 9.71 6.21
CA PHE A 51 7.57 8.30 5.91
C PHE A 51 8.87 7.52 5.69
N LYS A 52 8.99 6.34 6.32
CA LYS A 52 10.21 5.51 6.25
C LYS A 52 10.23 4.59 5.03
N GLY A 53 11.42 4.25 4.55
CA GLY A 53 11.61 3.30 3.44
C GLY A 53 11.14 1.88 3.77
N SER A 54 11.04 1.53 5.06
CA SER A 54 10.45 0.27 5.53
C SER A 54 8.98 0.10 5.13
N PHE A 55 8.29 1.19 4.75
CA PHE A 55 6.95 1.13 4.18
C PHE A 55 6.88 0.24 2.94
N VAL A 56 7.87 0.30 2.04
CA VAL A 56 7.88 -0.47 0.79
C VAL A 56 7.90 -1.96 1.06
N TRP A 57 8.85 -2.40 1.89
CA TRP A 57 8.97 -3.81 2.28
C TRP A 57 7.73 -4.32 3.02
N ARG A 58 7.13 -3.48 3.85
CA ARG A 58 5.90 -3.84 4.55
C ARG A 58 4.72 -3.98 3.59
N LYS A 59 4.58 -3.06 2.64
CA LYS A 59 3.54 -3.11 1.61
C LYS A 59 3.69 -4.34 0.72
N LEU A 60 4.91 -4.66 0.30
CA LEU A 60 5.23 -5.88 -0.46
C LEU A 60 4.95 -7.15 0.36
N GLY A 61 5.25 -7.16 1.66
CA GLY A 61 4.98 -8.30 2.52
C GLY A 61 3.50 -8.60 2.75
N SER A 62 2.61 -7.62 2.57
CA SER A 62 1.16 -7.77 2.70
C SER A 62 0.41 -7.88 1.36
N ASP A 63 1.08 -7.63 0.24
CA ASP A 63 0.48 -7.65 -1.10
C ASP A 63 0.51 -9.07 -1.69
N GLY A 64 -0.67 -9.60 -2.04
CA GLY A 64 -0.80 -10.98 -2.51
C GLY A 64 0.02 -11.29 -3.78
N TRP A 65 0.09 -10.35 -4.72
CA TRP A 65 0.89 -10.50 -5.95
C TRP A 65 2.38 -10.55 -5.66
N SER A 66 2.85 -9.75 -4.71
CA SER A 66 4.25 -9.76 -4.26
C SER A 66 4.60 -11.10 -3.61
N ILE A 67 3.71 -11.65 -2.78
CA ILE A 67 3.88 -12.99 -2.17
C ILE A 67 3.97 -14.06 -3.27
N VAL A 68 3.06 -14.05 -4.24
CA VAL A 68 3.09 -14.99 -5.38
C VAL A 68 4.41 -14.87 -6.15
N ALA A 69 4.86 -13.64 -6.43
CA ALA A 69 6.13 -13.41 -7.11
C ALA A 69 7.33 -13.97 -6.33
N PHE A 70 7.36 -13.83 -5.00
CA PHE A 70 8.39 -14.42 -4.15
C PHE A 70 8.38 -15.96 -4.20
N VAL A 71 7.20 -16.58 -4.17
CA VAL A 71 7.08 -18.04 -4.30
C VAL A 71 7.59 -18.52 -5.66
N PHE A 72 7.22 -17.82 -6.75
CA PHE A 72 7.69 -18.13 -8.10
C PHE A 72 9.21 -17.97 -8.23
N LEU A 73 9.78 -16.92 -7.63
CA LEU A 73 11.23 -16.72 -7.57
C LEU A 73 11.94 -17.84 -6.83
N LEU A 74 11.41 -18.23 -5.67
CA LEU A 74 12.01 -19.29 -4.86
C LEU A 74 11.98 -20.64 -5.59
N LEU A 75 10.80 -21.03 -6.09
CA LEU A 75 10.65 -22.28 -6.84
C LEU A 75 11.47 -22.25 -8.13
N GLY A 76 11.43 -21.14 -8.86
CA GLY A 76 12.22 -20.94 -10.07
C GLY A 76 13.71 -21.09 -9.82
N PHE A 77 14.23 -20.45 -8.77
CA PHE A 77 15.63 -20.56 -8.37
C PHE A 77 16.01 -21.99 -8.01
N ILE A 78 15.21 -22.69 -7.19
CA ILE A 78 15.48 -24.08 -6.80
C ILE A 78 15.48 -25.00 -8.02
N PHE A 79 14.47 -24.90 -8.90
CA PHE A 79 14.39 -25.73 -10.09
C PHE A 79 15.49 -25.45 -11.10
N THR A 80 15.89 -24.20 -11.28
CA THR A 80 17.04 -23.86 -12.13
C THR A 80 18.35 -24.37 -11.53
N LEU A 81 18.54 -24.22 -10.21
CA LEU A 81 19.75 -24.67 -9.51
C LEU A 81 19.93 -26.18 -9.53
N VAL A 82 18.84 -26.95 -9.45
CA VAL A 82 18.87 -28.42 -9.56
C VAL A 82 18.86 -28.88 -11.01
N GLY A 83 18.04 -28.25 -11.85
CA GLY A 83 17.81 -28.64 -13.24
C GLY A 83 19.01 -28.44 -14.15
N ILE A 84 19.78 -27.36 -13.98
CA ILE A 84 20.96 -27.09 -14.82
C ILE A 84 22.03 -28.19 -14.62
N PRO A 85 22.51 -28.50 -13.39
CA PRO A 85 23.46 -29.59 -13.19
C PRO A 85 22.91 -30.94 -13.67
N LEU A 86 21.63 -31.22 -13.39
CA LEU A 86 21.00 -32.46 -13.82
C LEU A 86 20.99 -32.60 -15.35
N THR A 87 20.83 -31.49 -16.08
CA THR A 87 20.84 -31.48 -17.56
C THR A 87 22.17 -31.96 -18.14
N PHE A 88 23.30 -31.67 -17.48
CA PHE A 88 24.62 -32.14 -17.91
C PHE A 88 24.85 -33.62 -17.63
N VAL A 89 24.12 -34.20 -16.66
CA VAL A 89 24.23 -35.60 -16.27
C VAL A 89 23.21 -36.48 -16.99
N PHE A 90 21.99 -35.95 -17.20
CA PHE A 90 20.84 -36.72 -17.70
C PHE A 90 19.84 -35.80 -18.43
N LEU A 91 19.33 -36.25 -19.58
CA LEU A 91 18.40 -35.44 -20.40
C LEU A 91 17.10 -35.06 -19.67
N ALA A 92 16.69 -35.79 -18.62
CA ALA A 92 15.52 -35.39 -17.83
C ALA A 92 15.74 -34.13 -16.98
N GLY A 93 16.95 -33.56 -16.92
CA GLY A 93 17.19 -32.24 -16.30
C GLY A 93 16.60 -31.07 -17.10
N ILE A 94 16.44 -31.22 -18.41
CA ILE A 94 15.92 -30.17 -19.31
C ILE A 94 14.55 -29.65 -18.87
N PRO A 95 13.51 -30.48 -18.62
CA PRO A 95 12.21 -29.97 -18.17
C PRO A 95 12.30 -29.22 -16.83
N PHE A 96 13.15 -29.66 -15.90
CA PHE A 96 13.35 -28.96 -14.62
C PHE A 96 14.01 -27.59 -14.82
N ALA A 97 15.05 -27.52 -15.66
CA ALA A 97 15.72 -26.26 -15.97
C ALA A 97 14.77 -25.27 -16.67
N LEU A 98 14.00 -25.74 -17.66
CA LEU A 98 13.03 -24.92 -18.39
C LEU A 98 11.89 -24.44 -17.49
N LEU A 99 11.36 -25.31 -16.63
CA LEU A 99 10.33 -24.93 -15.66
C LEU A 99 10.85 -23.87 -14.66
N GLY A 100 12.07 -24.05 -14.17
CA GLY A 100 12.72 -23.08 -13.29
C GLY A 100 12.88 -21.71 -13.94
N LEU A 101 13.36 -21.69 -15.18
CA LEU A 101 13.50 -20.46 -15.97
C LEU A 101 12.14 -19.80 -16.25
N ALA A 102 11.10 -20.57 -16.53
CA ALA A 102 9.75 -20.04 -16.73
C ALA A 102 9.21 -19.36 -15.45
N PHE A 103 9.40 -19.98 -14.29
CA PHE A 103 9.01 -19.39 -13.00
C PHE A 103 9.82 -18.14 -12.65
N LEU A 104 11.13 -18.12 -12.90
CA LEU A 104 11.93 -16.91 -12.74
C LEU A 104 11.49 -15.80 -13.70
N GLY A 105 11.23 -16.16 -14.96
CA GLY A 105 10.74 -15.26 -16.01
C GLY A 105 9.41 -14.61 -15.67
N ALA A 106 8.53 -15.30 -14.94
CA ALA A 106 7.28 -14.74 -14.43
C ALA A 106 7.44 -13.98 -13.11
N GLY A 107 8.23 -14.50 -12.17
CA GLY A 107 8.38 -13.94 -10.82
C GLY A 107 9.16 -12.61 -10.80
N ILE A 108 10.26 -12.50 -11.56
CA ILE A 108 11.10 -11.30 -11.57
C ILE A 108 10.31 -10.05 -12.04
N PRO A 109 9.62 -10.06 -13.20
CA PRO A 109 8.92 -8.87 -13.67
C PRO A 109 7.78 -8.43 -12.74
N ILE A 110 7.02 -9.39 -12.18
CA ILE A 110 5.95 -9.08 -11.23
C ILE A 110 6.52 -8.40 -9.99
N LEU A 111 7.61 -8.92 -9.42
CA LEU A 111 8.22 -8.33 -8.23
C LEU A 111 8.78 -6.93 -8.51
N ILE A 112 9.46 -6.72 -9.64
CA ILE A 112 9.98 -5.40 -10.04
C ILE A 112 8.84 -4.39 -10.17
N TRP A 113 7.78 -4.75 -10.88
CA TRP A 113 6.63 -3.86 -11.06
C TRP A 113 5.95 -3.51 -9.72
N ARG A 114 5.77 -4.50 -8.84
CA ARG A 114 5.21 -4.30 -7.50
C ARG A 114 6.09 -3.41 -6.63
N TYR A 115 7.40 -3.61 -6.68
CA TYR A 115 8.38 -2.77 -5.99
C TYR A 115 8.31 -1.32 -6.46
N GLN A 116 8.27 -1.09 -7.78
CA GLN A 116 8.13 0.25 -8.36
C GLN A 116 6.83 0.92 -7.90
N LYS A 117 5.69 0.21 -7.94
CA LYS A 117 4.40 0.75 -7.49
C LYS A 117 4.42 1.14 -6.01
N ALA A 118 5.03 0.31 -5.15
CA ALA A 118 5.18 0.62 -3.73
C ALA A 118 6.11 1.83 -3.48
N GLN A 119 7.19 1.95 -4.25
CA GLN A 119 8.11 3.09 -4.20
C GLN A 119 7.45 4.38 -4.67
N GLN A 120 6.64 4.33 -5.73
CA GLN A 120 5.84 5.47 -6.20
C GLN A 120 4.87 5.94 -5.12
N THR A 121 4.11 5.02 -4.48
CA THR A 121 3.25 5.40 -3.35
C THR A 121 4.05 6.07 -2.23
N LEU A 122 5.22 5.52 -1.86
CA LEU A 122 6.07 6.14 -0.84
C LEU A 122 6.54 7.54 -1.25
N ASN A 123 6.86 7.73 -2.52
CA ASN A 123 7.26 9.03 -3.04
C ASN A 123 6.13 10.05 -2.91
N VAL A 124 4.92 9.71 -3.36
CA VAL A 124 3.71 10.53 -3.19
C VAL A 124 3.47 10.86 -1.71
N LEU A 125 3.61 9.89 -0.81
CA LEU A 125 3.43 10.12 0.62
C LEU A 125 4.46 11.11 1.19
N ARG A 126 5.71 11.08 0.71
CA ARG A 126 6.79 11.94 1.19
C ARG A 126 6.72 13.36 0.64
N ILE A 127 6.55 13.50 -0.67
CA ILE A 127 6.73 14.79 -1.36
C ILE A 127 5.50 15.24 -2.14
N GLY A 128 4.42 14.45 -2.17
CA GLY A 128 3.21 14.80 -2.89
C GLY A 128 2.51 16.01 -2.28
N GLU A 129 1.97 16.88 -3.13
CA GLU A 129 1.20 18.04 -2.73
C GLU A 129 -0.22 17.62 -2.32
N PRO A 130 -0.83 18.28 -1.32
CA PRO A 130 -2.20 18.00 -0.92
C PRO A 130 -3.19 18.68 -1.87
N ALA A 131 -4.20 17.94 -2.30
CA ALA A 131 -5.43 18.46 -2.90
C ALA A 131 -6.65 17.97 -2.10
N LEU A 132 -7.68 18.79 -2.02
CA LEU A 132 -8.97 18.34 -1.51
C LEU A 132 -9.67 17.50 -2.58
N GLY A 133 -10.23 16.38 -2.15
CA GLY A 133 -11.13 15.57 -2.98
C GLY A 133 -12.16 14.88 -2.13
N VAL A 134 -12.83 13.89 -2.74
CA VAL A 134 -13.97 13.21 -2.14
C VAL A 134 -13.87 11.71 -2.37
N ILE A 135 -14.28 10.93 -1.38
CA ILE A 135 -14.44 9.49 -1.53
C ILE A 135 -15.71 9.24 -2.34
N VAL A 136 -15.56 8.68 -3.53
CA VAL A 136 -16.66 8.44 -4.48
C VAL A 136 -17.36 7.12 -4.18
N ASP A 137 -16.62 6.10 -3.75
CA ASP A 137 -17.16 4.77 -3.45
C ASP A 137 -16.29 4.02 -2.45
N VAL A 138 -16.92 3.15 -1.65
CA VAL A 138 -16.25 2.28 -0.67
C VAL A 138 -16.88 0.90 -0.74
N THR A 139 -16.17 -0.04 -1.36
CA THR A 139 -16.68 -1.39 -1.63
C THR A 139 -15.86 -2.46 -0.91
N GLN A 140 -16.55 -3.48 -0.39
CA GLN A 140 -15.90 -4.66 0.16
C GLN A 140 -15.84 -5.75 -0.91
N ASN A 141 -14.65 -6.27 -1.19
CA ASN A 141 -14.45 -7.34 -2.15
C ASN A 141 -14.63 -8.72 -1.48
N TYR A 142 -15.85 -9.26 -1.57
CA TYR A 142 -16.18 -10.58 -1.04
C TYR A 142 -15.59 -11.76 -1.82
N ASN A 143 -15.06 -11.53 -3.02
CA ASN A 143 -14.45 -12.58 -3.84
C ASN A 143 -13.04 -12.96 -3.34
N VAL A 144 -12.46 -12.17 -2.44
CA VAL A 144 -11.12 -12.39 -1.89
C VAL A 144 -11.20 -12.46 -0.38
N THR A 145 -10.56 -13.47 0.21
CA THR A 145 -10.45 -13.64 1.66
C THR A 145 -8.99 -13.79 2.05
N VAL A 146 -8.49 -12.90 2.92
CA VAL A 146 -7.14 -12.96 3.48
C VAL A 146 -7.27 -13.00 5.00
N ASN A 147 -6.84 -14.11 5.62
CA ASN A 147 -6.94 -14.32 7.08
C ASN A 147 -8.37 -14.12 7.62
N GLY A 148 -9.38 -14.62 6.90
CA GLY A 148 -10.79 -14.50 7.28
C GLY A 148 -11.37 -13.08 7.12
N ARG A 149 -10.68 -12.18 6.39
CA ARG A 149 -11.15 -10.81 6.12
C ARG A 149 -11.22 -10.55 4.63
N HIS A 150 -12.21 -9.75 4.24
CA HIS A 150 -12.38 -9.28 2.87
C HIS A 150 -11.74 -7.89 2.70
N PRO A 151 -10.91 -7.69 1.66
CA PRO A 151 -10.35 -6.38 1.35
C PRO A 151 -11.45 -5.35 1.05
N TRP A 152 -11.20 -4.11 1.44
CA TRP A 152 -11.96 -2.93 1.05
C TRP A 152 -11.23 -2.19 -0.08
N ALA A 153 -11.98 -1.68 -1.05
CA ALA A 153 -11.54 -0.75 -2.07
C ALA A 153 -12.19 0.60 -1.82
N ILE A 154 -11.38 1.66 -1.83
CA ILE A 154 -11.81 3.05 -1.64
C ILE A 154 -11.47 3.79 -2.93
N HIS A 155 -12.50 4.23 -3.64
CA HIS A 155 -12.37 5.07 -4.82
C HIS A 155 -12.57 6.53 -4.43
N TYR A 156 -11.72 7.40 -4.95
CA TYR A 156 -11.77 8.84 -4.66
C TYR A 156 -11.48 9.63 -5.92
N SER A 157 -12.00 10.86 -5.94
CA SER A 157 -11.78 11.82 -7.02
C SER A 157 -11.33 13.16 -6.47
N PHE A 158 -10.54 13.89 -7.24
CA PHE A 158 -10.03 15.21 -6.93
C PHE A 158 -9.80 16.02 -8.20
N GLN A 159 -9.62 17.33 -8.05
CA GLN A 159 -9.40 18.24 -9.15
C GLN A 159 -8.12 19.05 -8.94
N ILE A 160 -7.37 19.24 -10.02
CA ILE A 160 -6.20 20.11 -10.08
C ILE A 160 -6.33 20.92 -11.37
N ASP A 161 -6.25 22.25 -11.28
CA ASP A 161 -6.33 23.15 -12.44
C ASP A 161 -7.51 22.83 -13.38
N ASP A 162 -8.70 22.59 -12.80
CA ASP A 162 -9.95 22.19 -13.47
C ASP A 162 -9.92 20.82 -14.19
N GLN A 163 -8.84 20.05 -14.06
CA GLN A 163 -8.74 18.67 -14.54
C GLN A 163 -9.09 17.68 -13.41
N GLY A 164 -10.05 16.79 -13.70
CA GLY A 164 -10.45 15.72 -12.79
C GLY A 164 -9.50 14.53 -12.83
N TYR A 165 -9.19 13.99 -11.66
CA TYR A 165 -8.39 12.79 -11.47
C TYR A 165 -9.09 11.84 -10.50
N ASP A 166 -8.92 10.55 -10.75
CA ASP A 166 -9.43 9.48 -9.90
C ASP A 166 -8.28 8.63 -9.36
N GLY A 167 -8.53 8.01 -8.22
CA GLY A 167 -7.60 7.07 -7.61
C GLY A 167 -8.33 5.98 -6.83
N GLU A 168 -7.58 4.92 -6.54
CA GLU A 168 -8.05 3.78 -5.77
C GLU A 168 -7.00 3.42 -4.72
N THR A 169 -7.46 3.03 -3.54
CA THR A 169 -6.62 2.37 -2.54
C THR A 169 -7.36 1.19 -1.91
N THR A 170 -6.60 0.15 -1.56
CA THR A 170 -7.16 -1.07 -0.96
C THR A 170 -6.59 -1.31 0.44
N THR A 171 -7.39 -1.86 1.34
CA THR A 171 -6.98 -2.21 2.70
C THR A 171 -7.72 -3.42 3.24
N LEU A 172 -7.07 -4.22 4.09
CA LEU A 172 -7.71 -5.31 4.84
C LEU A 172 -8.28 -4.83 6.19
N ARG A 173 -8.08 -3.57 6.54
CA ARG A 173 -8.64 -3.00 7.76
C ARG A 173 -10.10 -2.59 7.52
N PRO A 174 -10.97 -2.77 8.52
CA PRO A 174 -12.29 -2.15 8.47
C PRO A 174 -12.15 -0.64 8.30
N VAL A 175 -12.71 -0.11 7.23
CA VAL A 175 -12.73 1.33 6.92
C VAL A 175 -13.66 2.12 7.85
N GLY A 176 -14.64 1.43 8.46
CA GLY A 176 -15.47 1.95 9.56
C GLY A 176 -16.04 3.34 9.27
N PHE A 177 -15.97 4.23 10.26
CA PHE A 177 -16.40 5.63 10.15
C PHE A 177 -15.35 6.57 9.56
N THR A 178 -14.14 6.07 9.26
CA THR A 178 -13.02 6.94 8.85
C THR A 178 -13.03 7.28 7.37
N HIS A 179 -13.64 6.42 6.55
CA HIS A 179 -13.71 6.55 5.10
C HIS A 179 -15.11 6.14 4.64
N GLN A 180 -15.96 7.12 4.38
CA GLN A 180 -17.32 6.94 3.90
C GLN A 180 -17.50 7.60 2.53
N GLN A 181 -18.40 7.06 1.72
CA GLN A 181 -18.79 7.69 0.47
C GLN A 181 -19.31 9.12 0.71
N GLY A 182 -18.89 10.06 -0.14
CA GLY A 182 -19.19 11.49 -0.02
C GLY A 182 -18.33 12.24 1.00
N GLN A 183 -17.48 11.54 1.78
CA GLN A 183 -16.63 12.19 2.75
C GLN A 183 -15.49 12.95 2.05
N PRO A 184 -15.25 14.22 2.41
CA PRO A 184 -14.10 14.95 1.90
C PRO A 184 -12.82 14.36 2.50
N THR A 185 -11.74 14.36 1.72
CA THR A 185 -10.45 13.79 2.14
C THR A 185 -9.31 14.50 1.44
N TYR A 186 -8.11 14.46 2.03
CA TYR A 186 -6.92 14.94 1.36
C TYR A 186 -6.35 13.86 0.46
N ILE A 187 -6.01 14.22 -0.76
CA ILE A 187 -5.33 13.36 -1.71
C ILE A 187 -3.96 13.96 -1.95
N LEU A 188 -2.95 13.12 -1.80
CA LEU A 188 -1.57 13.47 -2.09
C LEU A 188 -1.29 13.07 -3.52
N TYR A 189 -0.72 13.98 -4.30
CA TYR A 189 -0.37 13.72 -5.70
C TYR A 189 1.01 14.30 -6.03
N LEU A 190 1.67 13.76 -7.06
CA LEU A 190 2.89 14.38 -7.57
C LEU A 190 2.52 15.45 -8.61
N LYS A 191 2.98 16.68 -8.40
CA LYS A 191 2.76 17.78 -9.36
C LYS A 191 3.26 17.47 -10.77
N SER A 192 4.34 16.70 -10.89
CA SER A 192 4.87 16.25 -12.18
C SER A 192 4.02 15.19 -12.88
N ASP A 193 3.20 14.46 -12.13
CA ASP A 193 2.36 13.35 -12.63
C ASP A 193 1.19 13.11 -11.65
N PRO A 194 0.06 13.82 -11.81
CA PRO A 194 -1.07 13.71 -10.89
C PRO A 194 -1.77 12.33 -10.89
N ALA A 195 -1.51 11.48 -11.89
CA ALA A 195 -1.98 10.09 -11.88
C ALA A 195 -1.28 9.26 -10.78
N GLN A 196 -0.12 9.71 -10.30
CA GLN A 196 0.48 9.18 -9.09
C GLN A 196 -0.08 9.89 -7.88
N ASN A 197 -1.13 9.30 -7.30
CA ASN A 197 -1.83 9.84 -6.15
C ASN A 197 -2.12 8.77 -5.08
N THR A 198 -2.45 9.22 -3.87
CA THR A 198 -2.89 8.37 -2.76
C THR A 198 -3.69 9.18 -1.74
N ILE A 199 -4.69 8.55 -1.11
CA ILE A 199 -5.47 9.18 -0.04
C ILE A 199 -4.62 9.44 1.21
N TYR A 200 -4.94 10.51 1.91
CA TYR A 200 -4.39 10.86 3.22
C TYR A 200 -5.53 11.04 4.24
N PRO A 201 -5.45 10.39 5.42
CA PRO A 201 -4.37 9.50 5.86
C PRO A 201 -4.34 8.17 5.07
N PRO A 202 -3.14 7.58 4.84
CA PRO A 202 -3.03 6.37 4.04
C PRO A 202 -3.68 5.16 4.74
N VAL A 203 -4.38 4.34 3.96
CA VAL A 203 -4.93 3.05 4.40
C VAL A 203 -3.97 1.91 4.06
N MET A 204 -3.76 0.98 5.00
CA MET A 204 -2.92 -0.23 4.87
C MET A 204 -3.63 -1.42 5.50
#